data_AF-A0A3D2I8F6-F1
#
_entry.id   AF-A0A3D2I8F6-F1
#
_cell.length_a   1.000
_cell.length_b   1.000
_cell.length_c   1.000
_cell.angle_alpha   90.00
_cell.angle_beta   90.00
_cell.angle_gamma   90.00
#
_symmetry.space_group_name_H-M   'P 1'
#
loop_
_entity.id
_entity.type
_entity.pdbx_description
1 polymer ?
#
loop_
_entity_poly.entity_id
_entity_poly.type
_entity_poly.pdbx_seq_one_letter_code
_entity_poly.pdbx_strand_id
1 'polypeptide(L)'
;RNKSQYPVSADGQVGFYKARSHQLVPVERCLLQKPPADAAADALRRYIETYRVPGYDEKTRRGLLRHLYIRTNQAGQSLICVLVNGKKLPHEPELVSLLRQAVPETVGVVLGVNTQPTGAILGGEYRTLWGEDVLTDRLCGLTFRLSVPSFYQVNHDMAEVLYRTALDFAGLTGTETVLDLYCGAGTITQVMARRAGRVIGAEIVPAAIEDARENARRNGIGNVEFFCGDASAVAADFAARGLR
;
A
#
# COMPACT_ATOMS: atom_id res chain seq x y z
N ARG A 1 0.98 -13.53 1.35
CA ARG A 1 0.54 -12.15 1.00
C ARG A 1 1.61 -11.17 1.42
N ASN A 2 1.97 -10.22 0.55
CA ASN A 2 3.01 -9.21 0.79
C ASN A 2 2.51 -7.96 1.53
N LYS A 3 1.22 -7.88 1.86
CA LYS A 3 0.58 -6.77 2.58
C LYS A 3 -0.33 -7.30 3.66
N SER A 4 -0.26 -6.69 4.83
CA SER A 4 -1.03 -7.03 6.02
C SER A 4 -1.60 -5.77 6.67
N GLN A 5 -2.83 -5.87 7.18
CA GLN A 5 -3.54 -4.80 7.86
C GLN A 5 -4.19 -5.39 9.11
N TYR A 6 -3.71 -5.01 10.29
CA TYR A 6 -4.27 -5.44 11.56
C TYR A 6 -5.01 -4.26 12.20
N PRO A 7 -6.35 -4.31 12.35
CA PRO A 7 -7.06 -3.39 13.23
C PRO A 7 -6.52 -3.45 14.67
N VAL A 8 -6.65 -2.33 15.37
CA VAL A 8 -6.43 -2.20 16.81
C VAL A 8 -7.77 -1.84 17.46
N SER A 9 -8.26 -2.69 18.36
CA SER A 9 -9.52 -2.43 19.07
C SER A 9 -9.35 -1.40 20.18
N ALA A 10 -10.45 -0.84 20.69
CA ALA A 10 -10.46 0.17 21.75
C ALA A 10 -9.69 -0.26 23.02
N ASP A 11 -9.74 -1.55 23.37
CA ASP A 11 -9.02 -2.16 24.50
C ASP A 11 -7.56 -2.55 24.17
N GLY A 12 -7.08 -2.24 22.97
CA GLY A 12 -5.67 -2.41 22.58
C GLY A 12 -5.33 -3.77 21.97
N GLN A 13 -6.32 -4.61 21.65
CA GLN A 13 -6.06 -5.88 20.97
C GLN A 13 -5.71 -5.64 19.51
N VAL A 14 -4.80 -6.45 18.98
CA VAL A 14 -4.35 -6.42 17.57
C VAL A 14 -4.70 -7.76 16.93
N GLY A 15 -5.37 -7.76 15.78
CA GLY A 15 -5.86 -9.00 15.18
C GLY A 15 -6.63 -8.80 13.87
N PHE A 16 -7.62 -9.64 13.61
CA PHE A 16 -8.51 -9.52 12.45
C PHE A 16 -9.96 -9.46 12.89
N TYR A 17 -10.81 -8.82 12.08
CA TYR A 17 -12.24 -8.87 12.31
C TYR A 17 -12.83 -10.25 11.99
N LYS A 18 -13.69 -10.73 12.88
CA LYS A 18 -14.55 -11.88 12.60
C LYS A 18 -15.46 -11.55 11.41
N ALA A 19 -15.68 -12.55 10.55
CA ALA A 19 -16.44 -12.39 9.31
C ALA A 19 -17.76 -11.62 9.52
N ARG A 20 -17.99 -10.60 8.68
CA ARG A 20 -19.19 -9.73 8.69
C ARG A 20 -19.42 -8.97 10.01
N SER A 21 -18.37 -8.66 10.75
CA SER A 21 -18.43 -7.90 12.00
C SER A 21 -17.21 -7.01 12.18
N HIS A 22 -17.24 -6.11 13.17
CA HIS A 22 -16.05 -5.40 13.67
C HIS A 22 -15.60 -5.96 15.03
N GLN A 23 -15.97 -7.21 15.34
CA GLN A 23 -15.46 -7.91 16.51
C GLN A 23 -14.05 -8.41 16.19
N LEU A 24 -13.05 -7.86 16.89
CA LEU A 24 -11.67 -8.26 16.71
C LEU A 24 -11.42 -9.63 17.34
N VAL A 25 -10.72 -10.48 16.59
CA VAL A 25 -10.22 -11.78 17.02
C VAL A 25 -8.69 -11.67 17.08
N PRO A 26 -8.08 -11.83 18.27
CA PRO A 26 -6.64 -11.91 18.40
C PRO A 26 -6.10 -13.05 17.53
N VAL A 27 -5.06 -12.75 16.76
CA VAL A 27 -4.40 -13.72 15.89
C VAL A 27 -2.91 -13.64 16.15
N GLU A 28 -2.35 -14.70 16.70
CA GLU A 28 -0.91 -14.84 16.92
C GLU A 28 -0.16 -15.06 15.61
N ARG A 29 -0.72 -15.89 14.72
CA ARG A 29 -0.10 -16.23 13.45
C ARG A 29 -1.12 -16.32 12.33
N CYS A 30 -0.88 -15.60 11.23
CA CYS A 30 -1.70 -15.69 10.04
C CYS A 30 -1.01 -16.54 8.96
N LEU A 31 -1.57 -17.70 8.62
CA LEU A 31 -1.00 -18.63 7.62
C LEU A 31 -0.82 -18.02 6.22
N LEU A 32 -1.54 -16.93 5.91
CA LEU A 32 -1.49 -16.27 4.61
C LEU A 32 -0.49 -15.11 4.55
N GLN A 33 0.05 -14.66 5.69
CA GLN A 33 0.90 -13.48 5.76
C GLN A 33 2.36 -13.87 5.91
N LYS A 34 3.26 -12.95 5.58
CA LYS A 34 4.70 -13.18 5.78
C LYS A 34 5.03 -13.01 7.28
N PRO A 35 5.99 -13.78 7.83
CA PRO A 35 6.36 -13.70 9.25
C PRO A 35 6.65 -12.29 9.82
N PRO A 36 7.26 -11.35 9.05
CA PRO A 36 7.44 -9.96 9.52
C PRO A 36 6.17 -9.25 9.95
N ALA A 37 5.02 -9.60 9.35
CA ALA A 37 3.75 -8.98 9.70
C ALA A 37 3.27 -9.37 11.11
N ASP A 38 3.35 -10.66 11.43
CA ASP A 38 2.97 -11.18 12.76
C ASP A 38 3.96 -10.65 13.83
N ALA A 39 5.26 -10.62 13.53
CA ALA A 39 6.27 -10.08 14.43
C ALA A 39 6.08 -8.58 14.74
N ALA A 40 5.72 -7.77 13.73
CA ALA A 40 5.38 -6.36 13.92
C ALA A 40 4.10 -6.19 14.75
N ALA A 41 3.10 -7.06 14.57
CA ALA A 41 1.88 -7.04 15.39
C ALA A 41 2.19 -7.33 16.86
N ASP A 42 3.06 -8.30 17.16
CA ASP A 42 3.53 -8.58 18.52
C ASP A 42 4.30 -7.41 19.14
N ALA A 43 5.17 -6.76 18.36
CA ALA A 43 5.87 -5.56 18.81
C ALA A 43 4.91 -4.42 19.15
N LEU A 44 3.86 -4.22 18.33
CA LEU A 44 2.84 -3.21 18.61
C LEU A 44 2.03 -3.56 19.86
N ARG A 45 1.66 -4.83 20.08
CA ARG A 45 1.00 -5.28 21.32
C ARG A 45 1.82 -4.92 22.56
N ARG A 46 3.12 -5.25 22.56
CA ARG A 46 4.03 -4.90 23.67
C ARG A 46 4.09 -3.38 23.92
N TYR A 47 4.14 -2.59 22.86
CA TYR A 47 4.12 -1.13 22.95
C TYR A 47 2.80 -0.62 23.57
N ILE A 48 1.66 -1.15 23.14
CA ILE A 48 0.33 -0.79 23.69
C ILE A 48 0.27 -1.12 25.18
N GLU A 49 0.69 -2.32 25.57
CA GLU A 49 0.69 -2.78 26.96
C GLU A 49 1.60 -1.95 27.86
N THR A 50 2.82 -1.66 27.39
CA THR A 50 3.85 -0.94 28.15
C THR A 50 3.48 0.53 28.36
N TYR A 51 3.05 1.21 27.28
CA TYR A 51 2.81 2.65 27.30
C TYR A 51 1.33 3.05 27.40
N ARG A 52 0.44 2.06 27.56
CA ARG A 52 -1.01 2.24 27.75
C ARG A 52 -1.65 3.11 26.67
N VAL A 53 -1.22 2.93 25.42
CA VAL A 53 -1.70 3.73 24.29
C VAL A 53 -3.08 3.24 23.86
N PRO A 54 -4.13 4.09 23.90
CA PRO A 54 -5.49 3.64 23.65
C PRO A 54 -5.69 3.33 22.17
N GLY A 55 -6.32 2.18 21.89
CA GLY A 55 -6.86 1.89 20.57
C GLY A 55 -8.08 2.76 20.26
N TYR A 56 -8.39 2.90 18.98
CA TYR A 56 -9.48 3.71 18.49
C TYR A 56 -10.82 2.97 18.63
N ASP A 57 -11.80 3.66 19.18
CA ASP A 57 -13.18 3.20 19.28
C ASP A 57 -14.03 3.89 18.21
N GLU A 58 -14.50 3.13 17.23
CA GLU A 58 -15.32 3.65 16.13
C GLU A 58 -16.68 4.20 16.59
N LYS A 59 -17.23 3.71 17.72
CA LYS A 59 -18.53 4.15 18.26
C LYS A 59 -18.41 5.53 18.91
N THR A 60 -17.42 5.69 19.79
CA THR A 60 -17.19 6.95 20.51
C THR A 60 -16.30 7.93 19.74
N ARG A 61 -15.61 7.46 18.69
CA ARG A 61 -14.62 8.18 17.88
C ARG A 61 -13.42 8.69 18.70
N ARG A 62 -13.14 8.03 19.82
CA ARG A 62 -12.05 8.36 20.73
C ARG A 62 -10.95 7.31 20.66
N GLY A 63 -9.79 7.62 21.25
CA GLY A 63 -8.60 6.77 21.18
C GLY A 63 -7.69 7.14 20.01
N LEU A 64 -6.54 6.48 19.90
CA LEU A 64 -5.44 6.89 19.05
C LEU A 64 -5.07 5.85 18.00
N LEU A 65 -4.70 4.64 18.40
CA LEU A 65 -4.21 3.62 17.46
C LEU A 65 -5.36 3.01 16.66
N ARG A 66 -5.30 3.07 15.32
CA ARG A 66 -6.34 2.51 14.45
C ARG A 66 -5.91 1.17 13.84
N HIS A 67 -4.78 1.16 13.15
CA HIS A 67 -4.32 -0.02 12.42
C HIS A 67 -2.79 -0.11 12.40
N LEU A 68 -2.29 -1.33 12.33
CA LEU A 68 -0.94 -1.63 11.86
C LEU A 68 -1.02 -2.07 10.40
N TYR A 69 -0.22 -1.43 9.56
CA TYR A 69 -0.06 -1.76 8.15
C TYR A 69 1.37 -2.21 7.91
N ILE A 70 1.58 -3.36 7.29
CA ILE A 70 2.91 -3.83 6.87
C ILE A 70 2.87 -4.21 5.41
N ARG A 71 3.88 -3.79 4.65
CA ARG A 71 4.19 -4.35 3.32
C ARG A 71 5.57 -4.98 3.36
N THR A 72 5.75 -6.13 2.69
CA THR A 72 7.02 -6.86 2.64
C THR A 72 7.32 -7.37 1.24
N ASN A 73 8.43 -6.91 0.64
CA ASN A 73 8.80 -7.21 -0.74
C ASN A 73 9.30 -8.66 -0.92
N GLN A 74 9.65 -9.06 -2.14
CA GLN A 74 10.23 -10.38 -2.40
C GLN A 74 11.60 -10.59 -1.74
N ALA A 75 12.37 -9.52 -1.54
CA ALA A 75 13.66 -9.57 -0.84
C ALA A 75 13.56 -9.73 0.69
N GLY A 76 12.35 -9.73 1.26
CA GLY A 76 12.13 -9.86 2.70
C GLY A 76 12.15 -8.55 3.48
N GLN A 77 12.37 -7.42 2.80
CA GLN A 77 12.36 -6.10 3.42
C GLN A 77 10.94 -5.62 3.69
N SER A 78 10.75 -4.90 4.80
CA SER A 78 9.43 -4.45 5.24
C SER A 78 9.33 -2.93 5.41
N LEU A 79 8.21 -2.36 4.95
CA LEU A 79 7.79 -1.02 5.31
C LEU A 79 6.60 -1.13 6.27
N ILE A 80 6.73 -0.52 7.44
CA ILE A 80 5.73 -0.58 8.50
C ILE A 80 5.07 0.80 8.63
N CYS A 81 3.75 0.83 8.67
CA CYS A 81 2.98 2.06 8.92
C CYS A 81 2.00 1.86 10.07
N VAL A 82 2.03 2.77 11.05
CA VAL A 82 1.08 2.79 12.17
C VAL A 82 0.07 3.89 11.90
N LEU A 83 -1.20 3.50 11.77
CA LEU A 83 -2.29 4.39 11.43
C LEU A 83 -2.96 4.90 12.71
N VAL A 84 -3.12 6.21 12.83
CA VAL A 84 -3.59 6.86 14.08
C VAL A 84 -4.68 7.90 13.84
N ASN A 85 -5.53 8.08 14.85
CA ASN A 85 -6.49 9.17 15.00
C ASN A 85 -5.83 10.36 15.72
N GLY A 86 -4.78 10.93 15.11
CA GLY A 86 -3.98 12.02 15.69
C GLY A 86 -2.72 12.28 14.87
N LYS A 87 -1.88 13.24 15.27
CA LYS A 87 -0.67 13.61 14.50
C LYS A 87 0.65 13.06 15.06
N LYS A 88 0.60 12.47 16.26
CA LYS A 88 1.77 11.96 16.99
C LYS A 88 1.39 10.72 17.80
N LEU A 89 2.38 9.89 18.08
CA LEU A 89 2.32 8.82 19.07
C LEU A 89 3.13 9.21 20.31
N PRO A 90 2.74 8.78 21.52
CA PRO A 90 3.63 8.83 22.67
C PRO A 90 4.80 7.84 22.44
N HIS A 91 5.99 8.08 22.99
CA HIS A 91 7.10 7.10 22.91
C HIS A 91 7.43 6.61 21.48
N GLU A 92 7.40 7.52 20.49
CA GLU A 92 7.75 7.21 19.09
C GLU A 92 9.13 6.53 18.95
N PRO A 93 10.21 6.98 19.63
CA PRO A 93 11.51 6.32 19.55
C PRO A 93 11.49 4.86 20.02
N GLU A 94 10.76 4.56 21.10
CA GLU A 94 10.65 3.22 21.65
C GLU A 94 9.80 2.31 20.77
N LEU A 95 8.71 2.83 20.20
CA LEU A 95 7.93 2.10 19.18
C LEU A 95 8.79 1.73 17.97
N VAL A 96 9.54 2.70 17.43
CA VAL A 96 10.46 2.46 16.30
C VAL A 96 11.49 1.39 16.67
N SER A 97 12.08 1.46 17.87
CA SER A 97 13.04 0.47 18.35
C SER A 97 12.43 -0.94 18.43
N LEU A 98 11.24 -1.07 19.03
CA LEU A 98 10.52 -2.34 19.14
C LEU A 98 10.20 -2.96 17.78
N LEU A 99 9.72 -2.15 16.82
CA LEU A 99 9.38 -2.61 15.47
C LEU A 99 10.63 -3.09 14.71
N ARG A 100 11.74 -2.36 14.80
CA ARG A 100 13.00 -2.73 14.14
C ARG A 100 13.65 -3.96 14.75
N GLN A 101 13.56 -4.14 16.07
CA GLN A 101 14.05 -5.36 16.72
C GLN A 101 13.21 -6.58 16.31
N ALA A 102 11.89 -6.42 16.19
CA ALA A 102 11.01 -7.51 15.78
C ALA A 102 11.10 -7.83 14.28
N VAL A 103 11.39 -6.83 13.45
CA VAL A 103 11.56 -6.97 12.01
C VAL A 103 12.87 -6.32 11.59
N PRO A 104 14.00 -7.05 11.67
CA PRO A 104 15.33 -6.49 11.39
C PRO A 104 15.49 -5.93 9.96
N GLU A 105 14.80 -6.52 8.99
CA GLU A 105 14.77 -6.10 7.58
C GLU A 105 13.80 -4.92 7.31
N THR A 106 13.39 -4.21 8.36
CA THR A 106 12.57 -3.00 8.21
C THR A 106 13.39 -1.92 7.51
N VAL A 107 12.90 -1.42 6.37
CA VAL A 107 13.50 -0.28 5.67
C VAL A 107 12.95 1.04 6.17
N GLY A 108 11.76 1.04 6.77
CA GLY A 108 11.08 2.25 7.20
C GLY A 108 9.92 2.03 8.17
N VAL A 109 9.73 3.00 9.05
CA VAL A 109 8.58 3.11 9.95
C VAL A 109 7.91 4.46 9.71
N VAL A 110 6.63 4.40 9.35
CA VAL A 110 5.81 5.57 8.97
C VAL A 110 4.64 5.70 9.92
N LEU A 111 4.30 6.93 10.29
CA LEU A 111 3.04 7.27 10.94
C LEU A 111 2.05 7.73 9.87
N GLY A 112 0.90 7.08 9.76
CA GLY A 112 -0.19 7.54 8.90
C GLY A 112 -1.33 8.15 9.73
N VAL A 113 -1.81 9.31 9.34
CA VAL A 113 -2.89 10.03 10.06
C VAL A 113 -4.21 9.79 9.36
N ASN A 114 -5.16 9.20 10.07
CA ASN A 114 -6.54 9.06 9.64
C ASN A 114 -7.49 9.44 10.78
N THR A 115 -7.96 10.68 10.77
CA THR A 115 -8.93 11.22 11.73
C THR A 115 -10.36 11.19 11.22
N GLN A 116 -10.59 10.65 10.02
CA GLN A 116 -11.91 10.64 9.39
C GLN A 116 -12.77 9.51 9.97
N PRO A 117 -14.07 9.76 10.23
CA PRO A 117 -15.01 8.78 10.77
C PRO A 117 -15.53 7.87 9.65
N THR A 118 -14.63 7.27 8.87
CA THR A 118 -14.95 6.39 7.75
C THR A 118 -14.31 5.02 7.97
N GLY A 119 -14.83 4.01 7.27
CA GLY A 119 -14.23 2.66 7.24
C GLY A 119 -12.94 2.57 6.42
N ALA A 120 -12.47 3.68 5.82
CA ALA A 120 -11.19 3.70 5.14
C ALA A 120 -10.06 3.55 6.17
N ILE A 121 -9.13 2.63 5.91
CA ILE A 121 -7.98 2.38 6.80
C ILE A 121 -6.92 3.48 6.62
N LEU A 122 -6.59 3.77 5.37
CA LEU A 122 -5.56 4.73 4.99
C LEU A 122 -6.11 6.15 5.11
N GLY A 123 -5.22 7.08 5.47
CA GLY A 123 -5.54 8.50 5.59
C GLY A 123 -4.81 9.35 4.56
N GLY A 124 -4.80 10.66 4.80
CA GLY A 124 -4.25 11.65 3.86
C GLY A 124 -2.85 12.16 4.18
N GLU A 125 -2.36 11.98 5.41
CA GLU A 125 -1.04 12.46 5.83
C GLU A 125 -0.16 11.29 6.30
N TYR A 126 1.12 11.31 5.91
CA TYR A 126 2.12 10.33 6.30
C TYR A 126 3.38 11.04 6.76
N ARG A 127 3.97 10.60 7.87
CA ARG A 127 5.23 11.12 8.42
C ARG A 127 6.19 9.99 8.72
N THR A 128 7.39 10.04 8.17
CA THR A 128 8.45 9.10 8.47
C THR A 128 8.90 9.26 9.92
N LEU A 129 8.84 8.18 10.70
CA LEU A 129 9.40 8.12 12.04
C LEU A 129 10.86 7.66 11.99
N TRP A 130 11.19 6.78 11.04
CA TRP A 130 12.54 6.27 10.83
C TRP A 130 12.69 5.65 9.43
N GLY A 131 13.88 5.75 8.84
CA GLY A 131 14.23 5.10 7.58
C GLY A 131 13.52 5.70 6.36
N GLU A 132 13.12 4.83 5.44
CA GLU A 132 12.43 5.19 4.20
C GLU A 132 10.91 5.32 4.39
N ASP A 133 10.25 6.09 3.52
CA ASP A 133 8.78 6.19 3.45
C ASP A 133 8.16 5.27 2.38
N VAL A 134 9.01 4.50 1.70
CA VAL A 134 8.65 3.63 0.59
C VAL A 134 9.34 2.29 0.65
N LEU A 135 8.70 1.32 0.00
CA LEU A 135 9.26 0.00 -0.25
C LEU A 135 9.52 -0.16 -1.74
N THR A 136 10.66 -0.73 -2.11
CA THR A 136 10.91 -1.14 -3.50
C THR A 136 10.65 -2.63 -3.66
N ASP A 137 9.92 -3.05 -4.69
CA ASP A 137 9.73 -4.47 -5.03
C ASP A 137 9.94 -4.70 -6.53
N ARG A 138 10.14 -5.97 -6.92
CA ARG A 138 10.22 -6.38 -8.31
C ARG A 138 8.95 -7.12 -8.71
N LEU A 139 8.47 -6.87 -9.94
CA LEU A 139 7.33 -7.56 -10.53
C LEU A 139 7.45 -7.58 -12.04
N CYS A 140 7.28 -8.73 -12.67
CA CYS A 140 7.45 -8.91 -14.12
C CYS A 140 8.81 -8.41 -14.63
N GLY A 141 9.87 -8.48 -13.81
CA GLY A 141 11.21 -7.95 -14.13
C GLY A 141 11.32 -6.41 -14.14
N LEU A 142 10.29 -5.69 -13.70
CA LEU A 142 10.32 -4.25 -13.45
C LEU A 142 10.49 -3.96 -11.96
N THR A 143 10.99 -2.78 -11.63
CA THR A 143 11.20 -2.34 -10.25
C THR A 143 10.21 -1.23 -9.91
N PHE A 144 9.47 -1.39 -8.80
CA PHE A 144 8.44 -0.46 -8.36
C PHE A 144 8.73 0.05 -6.96
N ARG A 145 8.83 1.37 -6.82
CA ARG A 145 8.69 2.15 -5.58
C ARG A 145 7.22 2.17 -5.19
N LEU A 146 6.96 1.86 -3.93
CA LEU A 146 5.63 1.69 -3.38
C LEU A 146 5.49 2.46 -2.06
N SER A 147 4.84 3.62 -2.10
CA SER A 147 4.40 4.33 -0.91
C SER A 147 3.27 3.60 -0.18
N VAL A 148 3.02 3.99 1.08
CA VAL A 148 1.95 3.43 1.91
C VAL A 148 0.57 3.48 1.22
N PRO A 149 0.10 4.62 0.66
CA PRO A 149 -1.20 4.70 0.02
C PRO A 149 -1.28 3.98 -1.34
N SER A 150 -0.16 3.78 -2.02
CA SER A 150 -0.13 3.16 -3.35
C SER A 150 -0.64 1.73 -3.35
N PHE A 151 -1.58 1.41 -4.25
CA PHE A 151 -2.03 0.04 -4.44
C PHE A 151 -0.93 -0.83 -5.05
N TYR A 152 -0.84 -2.08 -4.58
CA TYR A 152 0.06 -3.10 -5.12
C TYR A 152 -0.54 -4.49 -4.89
N GLN A 153 -0.34 -5.40 -5.83
CA GLN A 153 -0.91 -6.74 -5.77
C GLN A 153 -0.37 -7.51 -4.57
N VAL A 154 -1.28 -8.10 -3.78
CA VAL A 154 -0.91 -8.74 -2.51
C VAL A 154 -0.32 -10.13 -2.66
N ASN A 155 -0.53 -10.74 -3.83
CA ASN A 155 0.01 -12.04 -4.21
C ASN A 155 0.88 -11.84 -5.45
N HIS A 156 2.19 -11.73 -5.23
CA HIS A 156 3.16 -11.43 -6.27
C HIS A 156 3.12 -12.46 -7.41
N ASP A 157 3.20 -13.74 -7.09
CA ASP A 157 3.37 -14.79 -8.11
C ASP A 157 2.13 -14.89 -9.00
N MET A 158 0.94 -14.74 -8.41
CA MET A 158 -0.31 -14.69 -9.18
C MET A 158 -0.50 -13.38 -9.92
N ALA A 159 0.09 -12.28 -9.45
CA ALA A 159 0.08 -11.02 -10.20
C ALA A 159 0.89 -11.12 -11.49
N GLU A 160 2.06 -11.79 -11.46
CA GLU A 160 2.84 -12.02 -12.68
C GLU A 160 2.08 -12.89 -13.70
N VAL A 161 1.40 -13.94 -13.23
CA VAL A 161 0.53 -14.75 -14.08
C VAL A 161 -0.59 -13.90 -14.68
N LEU A 162 -1.32 -13.14 -13.84
CA LEU A 162 -2.41 -12.27 -14.28
C LEU A 162 -1.94 -11.26 -15.35
N TYR A 163 -0.82 -10.58 -15.10
CA TYR A 163 -0.34 -9.50 -15.95
C TYR A 163 0.16 -10.02 -17.30
N ARG A 164 0.84 -11.18 -17.30
CA ARG A 164 1.25 -11.86 -18.53
C ARG A 164 0.04 -12.31 -19.34
N THR A 165 -0.97 -12.92 -18.71
CA THR A 165 -2.20 -13.31 -19.41
C THR A 165 -2.91 -12.11 -20.02
N ALA A 166 -3.01 -11.00 -19.29
CA ALA A 166 -3.60 -9.76 -19.81
C ALA A 166 -2.82 -9.21 -21.01
N LEU A 167 -1.48 -9.23 -20.93
CA LEU A 167 -0.60 -8.79 -22.03
C LEU A 167 -0.77 -9.67 -23.28
N ASP A 168 -0.89 -10.99 -23.11
CA ASP A 168 -1.08 -11.92 -24.21
C ASP A 168 -2.47 -11.77 -24.84
N PHE A 169 -3.51 -11.56 -24.04
CA PHE A 169 -4.88 -11.32 -24.54
C PHE A 169 -5.03 -9.98 -25.24
N ALA A 170 -4.26 -8.96 -24.84
CA ALA A 170 -4.29 -7.65 -25.47
C ALA A 170 -3.77 -7.69 -26.93
N GLY A 171 -2.99 -8.72 -27.32
CA GLY A 171 -2.56 -8.93 -28.70
C GLY A 171 -1.74 -7.78 -29.29
N LEU A 172 -1.02 -7.03 -28.43
CA LEU A 172 -0.32 -5.81 -28.82
C LEU A 172 0.82 -6.11 -29.82
N THR A 173 0.90 -5.31 -30.87
CA THR A 173 1.88 -5.45 -31.97
C THR A 173 2.98 -4.37 -31.92
N GLY A 174 2.86 -3.40 -31.03
CA GLY A 174 3.84 -2.32 -30.84
C GLY A 174 3.37 -0.96 -31.36
N THR A 175 2.17 -0.88 -31.94
CA THR A 175 1.62 0.38 -32.50
C THR A 175 0.43 0.91 -31.73
N GLU A 176 -0.20 0.08 -30.91
CA GLU A 176 -1.44 0.40 -30.22
C GLU A 176 -1.22 1.42 -29.09
N THR A 177 -2.26 2.20 -28.81
CA THR A 177 -2.36 3.00 -27.59
C THR A 177 -3.19 2.23 -26.57
N VAL A 178 -2.65 2.01 -25.37
CA VAL A 178 -3.34 1.33 -24.27
C VAL A 178 -3.79 2.34 -23.24
N LEU A 179 -5.05 2.25 -22.80
CA LEU A 179 -5.58 3.01 -21.68
C LEU A 179 -5.63 2.14 -20.42
N ASP A 180 -4.82 2.48 -19.42
CA ASP A 180 -4.81 1.83 -18.11
C ASP A 180 -5.57 2.70 -17.10
N LEU A 181 -6.88 2.47 -17.02
CA LEU A 181 -7.75 3.16 -16.06
C LEU A 181 -7.61 2.49 -14.68
N TYR A 182 -7.49 3.30 -13.63
CA TYR A 182 -7.17 2.86 -12.26
C TYR A 182 -5.75 2.29 -12.13
N CYS A 183 -4.78 2.97 -12.75
CA CYS A 183 -3.43 2.44 -12.93
C CYS A 183 -2.62 2.26 -11.63
N GLY A 184 -3.06 2.86 -10.51
CA GLY A 184 -2.32 2.87 -9.26
C GLY A 184 -0.89 3.38 -9.47
N ALA A 185 0.10 2.65 -8.95
CA ALA A 185 1.54 2.93 -9.11
C ALA A 185 2.12 2.57 -10.50
N GLY A 186 1.26 2.38 -11.51
CA GLY A 186 1.63 2.15 -12.90
C GLY A 186 2.16 0.74 -13.19
N THR A 187 1.76 -0.26 -12.40
CA THR A 187 2.30 -1.63 -12.53
C THR A 187 1.89 -2.30 -13.84
N ILE A 188 0.59 -2.27 -14.18
CA ILE A 188 0.07 -2.80 -15.44
C ILE A 188 0.53 -1.90 -16.59
N THR A 189 0.42 -0.58 -16.44
CA THR A 189 0.86 0.43 -17.42
C THR A 189 2.23 0.10 -17.99
N GLN A 190 3.21 -0.14 -17.12
CA GLN A 190 4.59 -0.38 -17.51
C GLN A 190 4.83 -1.78 -18.08
N VAL A 191 4.04 -2.79 -17.66
CA VAL A 191 4.08 -4.11 -18.29
C VAL A 191 3.54 -4.04 -19.72
N MET A 192 2.42 -3.34 -19.94
CA MET A 192 1.83 -3.13 -21.27
C MET A 192 2.75 -2.30 -22.17
N ALA A 193 3.45 -1.32 -21.61
CA ALA A 193 4.35 -0.43 -22.34
C ALA A 193 5.50 -1.16 -23.06
N ARG A 194 5.83 -2.39 -22.64
CA ARG A 194 6.84 -3.23 -23.32
C ARG A 194 6.40 -3.71 -24.71
N ARG A 195 5.10 -3.77 -24.99
CA ARG A 195 4.55 -4.24 -26.27
C ARG A 195 3.58 -3.25 -26.93
N ALA A 196 3.27 -2.12 -26.29
CA ALA A 196 2.43 -1.05 -26.85
C ALA A 196 3.28 0.04 -27.51
N GLY A 197 2.69 0.79 -28.45
CA GLY A 197 3.30 2.01 -28.96
C GLY A 197 3.27 3.14 -27.93
N ARG A 198 2.18 3.24 -27.17
CA ARG A 198 1.96 4.22 -26.11
C ARG A 198 1.03 3.66 -25.04
N VAL A 199 1.22 4.02 -23.78
CA VAL A 199 0.28 3.68 -22.70
C VAL A 199 -0.06 4.92 -21.87
N ILE A 200 -1.33 5.09 -21.55
CA ILE A 200 -1.82 6.21 -20.77
C ILE A 200 -2.50 5.66 -19.50
N GLY A 201 -1.95 6.00 -18.34
CA GLY A 201 -2.48 5.63 -17.03
C GLY A 201 -3.31 6.75 -16.40
N ALA A 202 -4.43 6.40 -15.77
CA ALA A 202 -5.25 7.31 -14.99
C ALA A 202 -5.50 6.77 -13.57
N GLU A 203 -5.28 7.59 -12.55
CA GLU A 203 -5.47 7.23 -11.14
C GLU A 203 -5.90 8.46 -10.33
N ILE A 204 -6.80 8.27 -9.36
CA ILE A 204 -7.36 9.37 -8.56
C ILE A 204 -6.45 9.76 -7.40
N VAL A 205 -5.59 8.84 -6.93
CA VAL A 205 -4.68 9.05 -5.81
C VAL A 205 -3.37 9.72 -6.27
N PRO A 206 -3.10 10.99 -5.89
CA PRO A 206 -1.91 11.72 -6.37
C PRO A 206 -0.59 11.03 -6.05
N ALA A 207 -0.43 10.50 -4.84
CA ALA A 207 0.77 9.78 -4.41
C ALA A 207 1.05 8.53 -5.27
N ALA A 208 0.00 7.87 -5.77
CA ALA A 208 0.15 6.72 -6.66
C ALA A 208 0.63 7.14 -8.06
N ILE A 209 0.17 8.30 -8.55
CA ILE A 209 0.67 8.89 -9.81
C ILE A 209 2.13 9.34 -9.69
N GLU A 210 2.52 9.91 -8.54
CA GLU A 210 3.92 10.25 -8.26
C GLU A 210 4.80 8.99 -8.28
N ASP A 211 4.38 7.92 -7.60
CA ASP A 211 5.05 6.62 -7.66
C ASP A 211 5.08 6.08 -9.10
N ALA A 212 3.99 6.18 -9.87
CA ALA A 212 3.92 5.70 -11.24
C ALA A 212 4.93 6.40 -12.17
N ARG A 213 5.07 7.72 -12.06
CA ARG A 213 6.05 8.52 -12.82
C ARG A 213 7.48 8.15 -12.44
N GLU A 214 7.77 8.05 -11.14
CA GLU A 214 9.09 7.67 -10.65
C GLU A 214 9.44 6.22 -11.07
N ASN A 215 8.46 5.31 -11.07
CA ASN A 215 8.63 3.93 -11.50
C ASN A 215 8.95 3.85 -13.00
N ALA A 216 8.22 4.59 -13.84
CA ALA A 216 8.50 4.65 -15.27
C ALA A 216 9.91 5.19 -15.55
N ARG A 217 10.30 6.28 -14.88
CA ARG A 217 11.66 6.85 -14.97
C ARG A 217 12.72 5.83 -14.54
N ARG A 218 12.52 5.14 -13.42
CA ARG A 218 13.44 4.13 -12.89
C ARG A 218 13.60 2.93 -13.82
N ASN A 219 12.52 2.50 -14.47
CA ASN A 219 12.55 1.38 -15.40
C ASN A 219 12.96 1.79 -16.82
N GLY A 220 13.24 3.07 -17.08
CA GLY A 220 13.61 3.56 -18.40
C GLY A 220 12.47 3.48 -19.43
N ILE A 221 11.22 3.53 -18.98
CA ILE A 221 10.03 3.41 -19.82
C ILE A 221 9.55 4.83 -20.19
N GLY A 222 9.76 5.21 -21.45
CA GLY A 222 9.46 6.56 -21.97
C GLY A 222 8.14 6.70 -22.73
N ASN A 223 7.48 5.61 -23.09
CA ASN A 223 6.24 5.60 -23.87
C ASN A 223 4.97 5.56 -22.97
N VAL A 224 5.04 6.17 -21.78
CA VAL A 224 3.94 6.20 -20.82
C VAL A 224 3.61 7.62 -20.35
N GLU A 225 2.33 7.88 -20.15
CA GLU A 225 1.81 9.13 -19.58
C GLU A 225 0.87 8.82 -18.42
N PHE A 226 0.87 9.69 -17.40
CA PHE A 226 0.08 9.49 -16.18
C PHE A 226 -0.74 10.73 -15.82
N PHE A 227 -2.04 10.53 -15.68
CA PHE A 227 -3.03 11.56 -15.37
C PHE A 227 -3.63 11.33 -13.98
N CYS A 228 -3.63 12.38 -13.16
CA CYS A 228 -4.28 12.35 -11.87
C CYS A 228 -5.74 12.80 -12.02
N GLY A 229 -6.69 11.91 -11.82
CA GLY A 229 -8.12 12.21 -11.98
C GLY A 229 -9.02 10.99 -11.91
N ASP A 230 -10.33 11.24 -11.87
CA ASP A 230 -11.33 10.18 -11.94
C ASP A 230 -11.29 9.51 -13.33
N ALA A 231 -11.28 8.19 -13.35
CA ALA A 231 -11.15 7.41 -14.58
C ALA A 231 -12.28 7.69 -15.58
N SER A 232 -13.51 7.97 -15.13
CA SER A 232 -14.61 8.27 -16.04
C SER A 232 -14.44 9.65 -16.70
N ALA A 233 -13.99 10.65 -15.93
CA ALA A 233 -13.70 11.98 -16.44
C ALA A 233 -12.52 11.97 -17.42
N VAL A 234 -11.45 11.22 -17.10
CA VAL A 234 -10.27 11.06 -17.98
C VAL A 234 -10.65 10.32 -19.27
N ALA A 235 -11.44 9.24 -19.18
CA ALA A 235 -11.91 8.53 -20.37
C ALA A 235 -12.80 9.41 -21.27
N ALA A 236 -13.67 10.25 -20.67
CA ALA A 236 -14.50 11.19 -21.42
C ALA A 236 -13.66 12.26 -22.13
N ASP A 237 -12.62 12.81 -21.47
CA ASP A 237 -11.67 13.75 -22.10
C ASP A 237 -10.95 13.11 -23.30
N PHE A 238 -10.46 11.88 -23.14
CA PHE A 238 -9.77 11.16 -24.22
C PHE A 238 -10.69 10.89 -25.40
N ALA A 239 -11.92 10.45 -25.14
CA ALA A 239 -12.92 10.25 -26.19
C ALA A 239 -13.23 11.57 -26.93
N ALA A 240 -13.36 12.69 -26.21
CA ALA A 240 -13.59 14.02 -26.81
C ALA A 240 -12.42 14.49 -27.66
N ARG A 241 -11.19 14.10 -27.32
CA ARG A 241 -9.95 14.39 -28.07
C ARG A 241 -9.68 13.41 -29.20
N GLY A 242 -10.56 12.44 -29.44
CA GLY A 242 -10.40 11.44 -30.50
C GLY A 242 -9.36 10.36 -30.20
N LEU A 243 -8.89 10.24 -28.96
CA LEU A 243 -8.10 9.10 -28.50
C LEU A 243 -9.06 7.92 -28.30
N ARG A 244 -8.99 6.94 -29.20
CA ARG A 244 -9.79 5.71 -29.16
C ARG A 244 -8.88 4.50 -29.05
#